data_AF-A4SYK8-F1
#
_entry.id   AF-A4SYK8-F1
#
_cell.length_a   1.000
_cell.length_b   1.000
_cell.length_c   1.000
_cell.angle_alpha   90.00
_cell.angle_beta   90.00
_cell.angle_gamma   90.00
#
_symmetry.space_group_name_H-M   'P 1'
#
loop_
_entity.id
_entity.type
_entity.pdbx_description
1 polymer ?
#
loop_
_entity_poly.entity_id
_entity_poly.type
_entity_poly.pdbx_seq_one_letter_code
_entity_poly.pdbx_strand_id
1 'polypeptide(L)'
;MNPIPVTIDSSLDLPAYFVGAVILLLIMVFHGLMLLQIAKRYEVKTFLYLAEKKYSAVATCFYISVFCLFVTHISEILIWGISIYALKLLPSLGQSILFSGSTYTAMGFMEDILPVGWKMLAVIIAFSGMFAFAWTASVMISMTKNYRQAYTKLHMKKLNIASEVIDRFE
;
A
#
# COMPACT_ATOMS: atom_id res chain seq x y z
N MET A 1 39.56 17.61 -5.07
CA MET A 1 38.79 16.60 -4.31
C MET A 1 39.61 15.33 -4.27
N ASN A 2 40.06 14.90 -3.09
CA ASN A 2 40.73 13.60 -2.97
C ASN A 2 39.69 12.49 -3.17
N PRO A 3 39.98 11.43 -3.93
CA PRO A 3 39.09 10.29 -4.03
C PRO A 3 38.95 9.65 -2.64
N ILE A 4 37.71 9.55 -2.17
CA ILE A 4 37.40 8.81 -0.93
C ILE A 4 37.79 7.35 -1.18
N PRO A 5 38.56 6.69 -0.30
CA PRO A 5 38.92 5.29 -0.49
C PRO A 5 37.64 4.45 -0.51
N VAL A 6 37.40 3.73 -1.62
CA VAL A 6 36.31 2.75 -1.71
C VAL A 6 36.67 1.61 -0.77
N THR A 7 35.97 1.50 0.36
CA THR A 7 36.11 0.38 1.30
C THR A 7 35.29 -0.81 0.80
N ILE A 8 35.68 -2.03 1.18
CA ILE A 8 34.97 -3.26 0.78
C ILE A 8 33.47 -3.17 1.15
N ASP A 9 33.13 -2.57 2.28
CA ASP A 9 31.74 -2.37 2.72
C ASP A 9 30.91 -1.52 1.76
N SER A 10 31.52 -0.47 1.19
CA SER A 10 30.88 0.40 0.18
C SER A 10 30.79 -0.24 -1.20
N SER A 11 31.67 -1.21 -1.49
CA SER A 11 31.59 -2.00 -2.73
C SER A 11 30.49 -3.06 -2.69
N LEU A 12 30.09 -3.48 -1.49
CA LEU A 12 29.09 -4.51 -1.25
C LEU A 12 27.73 -3.95 -0.80
N ASP A 13 27.54 -2.62 -0.77
CA ASP A 13 26.29 -1.97 -0.32
C ASP A 13 25.82 -2.42 1.09
N LEU A 14 26.73 -2.83 1.99
CA LEU A 14 26.37 -3.34 3.32
C LEU A 14 25.48 -2.39 4.16
N PRO A 15 25.75 -1.06 4.17
CA PRO A 15 24.87 -0.12 4.87
C PRO A 15 23.45 -0.09 4.29
N ALA A 16 23.32 -0.20 2.97
CA ALA A 16 22.03 -0.23 2.26
C ALA A 16 21.18 -1.42 2.69
N TYR A 17 21.79 -2.60 2.80
CA TYR A 17 21.08 -3.82 3.20
C TYR A 17 20.57 -3.73 4.64
N PHE A 18 21.41 -3.33 5.58
CA PHE A 18 21.01 -3.27 6.99
C PHE A 18 19.92 -2.21 7.22
N VAL A 19 20.16 -0.98 6.75
CA VAL A 19 19.22 0.13 6.92
C VAL A 19 17.93 -0.13 6.14
N GLY A 20 18.06 -0.61 4.91
CA GLY A 20 16.93 -0.97 4.06
C GLY A 20 16.06 -2.06 4.69
N ALA A 21 16.67 -3.11 5.26
CA ALA A 21 15.94 -4.18 5.94
C ALA A 21 15.17 -3.67 7.16
N VAL A 22 15.77 -2.80 7.97
CA VAL A 22 15.10 -2.20 9.14
C VAL A 22 13.90 -1.36 8.71
N ILE A 23 14.07 -0.47 7.73
CA ILE A 23 12.98 0.40 7.25
C ILE A 23 11.89 -0.43 6.58
N LEU A 24 12.25 -1.43 5.77
CA LEU A 24 11.30 -2.35 5.16
C LEU A 24 10.46 -3.05 6.23
N LEU A 25 11.07 -3.61 7.28
CA LEU A 25 10.34 -4.28 8.36
C LEU A 25 9.37 -3.33 9.07
N LEU A 26 9.81 -2.10 9.36
CA LEU A 26 8.94 -1.07 9.95
C LEU A 26 7.74 -0.77 9.05
N ILE A 27 7.96 -0.63 7.74
CA ILE A 27 6.92 -0.40 6.76
C ILE A 27 5.98 -1.61 6.66
N MET A 28 6.50 -2.85 6.67
CA MET A 28 5.65 -4.05 6.63
C MET A 28 4.75 -4.16 7.87
N VAL A 29 5.26 -3.81 9.05
CA VAL A 29 4.44 -3.76 10.27
C VAL A 29 3.38 -2.67 10.17
N PHE A 30 3.77 -1.46 9.75
CA PHE A 30 2.83 -0.35 9.52
C PHE A 30 1.72 -0.75 8.52
N HIS A 31 2.12 -1.29 7.37
CA HIS A 31 1.23 -1.75 6.31
C HIS A 31 0.23 -2.77 6.85
N GLY A 32 0.74 -3.84 7.47
CA GLY A 32 -0.07 -4.92 8.02
C GLY A 32 -1.06 -4.42 9.07
N LEU A 33 -0.66 -3.50 9.95
CA LEU A 33 -1.55 -2.90 10.93
C LEU A 33 -2.66 -2.05 10.28
N MET A 34 -2.32 -1.17 9.34
CA MET A 34 -3.31 -0.35 8.64
C MET A 34 -4.29 -1.22 7.84
N LEU A 35 -3.76 -2.18 7.09
CA LEU A 35 -4.53 -3.12 6.29
C LEU A 35 -5.46 -3.96 7.16
N LEU A 36 -5.00 -4.48 8.31
CA LEU A 36 -5.83 -5.22 9.25
C LEU A 36 -6.96 -4.34 9.80
N GLN A 37 -6.65 -3.12 10.22
CA GLN A 37 -7.64 -2.18 10.76
C GLN A 37 -8.70 -1.81 9.71
N ILE A 38 -8.28 -1.50 8.49
CA ILE A 38 -9.19 -1.17 7.38
C ILE A 38 -10.06 -2.36 7.02
N ALA A 39 -9.46 -3.54 6.82
CA ALA A 39 -10.16 -4.75 6.43
C ALA A 39 -11.19 -5.20 7.48
N LYS A 40 -10.81 -5.22 8.77
CA LYS A 40 -11.73 -5.65 9.83
C LYS A 40 -12.87 -4.66 10.06
N ARG A 41 -12.59 -3.35 9.98
CA ARG A 41 -13.65 -2.34 10.03
C ARG A 41 -14.61 -2.45 8.85
N TYR A 42 -14.09 -2.70 7.65
CA TYR A 42 -14.89 -2.95 6.46
C TYR A 42 -15.76 -4.19 6.63
N GLU A 43 -15.18 -5.32 7.03
CA GLU A 43 -15.87 -6.60 7.20
C GLU A 43 -17.05 -6.47 8.17
N VAL A 44 -16.81 -5.93 9.36
CA VAL A 44 -17.85 -5.76 10.39
C VAL A 44 -18.94 -4.77 9.95
N LYS A 45 -18.57 -3.59 9.40
CA LYS A 45 -19.55 -2.58 8.97
C LYS A 45 -20.42 -3.09 7.83
N THR A 46 -19.81 -3.76 6.85
CA THR A 46 -20.55 -4.25 5.69
C THR A 46 -21.44 -5.43 6.02
N PHE A 47 -21.04 -6.30 6.97
CA PHE A 47 -21.92 -7.32 7.52
C PHE A 47 -23.19 -6.70 8.13
N LEU A 48 -23.05 -5.67 8.99
CA LEU A 48 -24.18 -4.97 9.59
C LEU A 48 -25.07 -4.28 8.53
N TYR A 49 -24.47 -3.57 7.58
CA TYR A 49 -25.24 -2.90 6.52
C TYR A 49 -25.96 -3.88 5.58
N LEU A 50 -25.38 -5.06 5.31
CA LEU A 50 -26.05 -6.11 4.55
C LEU A 50 -27.24 -6.67 5.31
N ALA A 51 -27.11 -6.94 6.62
CA ALA A 51 -28.20 -7.39 7.47
C ALA A 51 -29.36 -6.38 7.54
N GLU A 52 -29.04 -5.08 7.55
CA GLU A 52 -30.01 -3.99 7.54
C GLU A 52 -30.52 -3.62 6.13
N LYS A 53 -30.14 -4.37 5.08
CA LYS A 53 -30.49 -4.11 3.66
C LYS A 53 -30.07 -2.70 3.17
N LYS A 54 -29.04 -2.10 3.78
CA LYS A 54 -28.45 -0.79 3.45
C LYS A 54 -27.37 -0.92 2.38
N TYR A 55 -27.75 -1.42 1.19
CA TYR A 55 -26.79 -1.75 0.13
C TYR A 55 -25.90 -0.59 -0.34
N SER A 56 -26.45 0.63 -0.43
CA SER A 56 -25.65 1.81 -0.80
C SER A 56 -24.57 2.14 0.23
N ALA A 57 -24.82 1.88 1.53
CA ALA A 57 -23.84 2.12 2.58
C ALA A 57 -22.64 1.16 2.50
N VAL A 58 -22.87 -0.07 2.01
CA VAL A 58 -21.78 -1.02 1.71
C VAL A 58 -20.88 -0.48 0.60
N ALA A 59 -21.46 0.08 -0.46
CA ALA A 59 -20.71 0.71 -1.55
C ALA A 59 -19.88 1.91 -1.06
N THR A 60 -20.48 2.81 -0.27
CA THR A 60 -19.76 3.93 0.35
C THR A 60 -18.61 3.43 1.24
N CYS A 61 -18.86 2.42 2.08
CA CYS A 61 -17.84 1.83 2.94
C CYS A 61 -16.68 1.23 2.12
N PHE A 62 -16.97 0.64 0.96
CA PHE A 62 -15.96 0.10 0.06
C PHE A 62 -15.04 1.19 -0.49
N TYR A 63 -15.59 2.25 -1.08
CA TYR A 63 -14.79 3.35 -1.64
C TYR A 63 -13.96 4.09 -0.57
N ILE A 64 -14.52 4.31 0.63
CA ILE A 64 -13.77 4.87 1.75
C ILE A 64 -12.59 3.96 2.12
N SER A 65 -12.81 2.64 2.19
CA SER A 65 -11.75 1.69 2.54
C SER A 65 -10.65 1.64 1.48
N VAL A 66 -11.02 1.67 0.19
CA VAL A 66 -10.06 1.77 -0.93
C VAL A 66 -9.24 3.05 -0.84
N PHE A 67 -9.88 4.19 -0.53
CA PHE A 67 -9.17 5.44 -0.32
C PHE A 67 -8.20 5.38 0.87
N CYS A 68 -8.58 4.75 1.98
CA CYS A 68 -7.67 4.52 3.11
C CYS A 68 -6.47 3.63 2.75
N LEU A 69 -6.67 2.60 1.93
CA LEU A 69 -5.58 1.76 1.42
C LEU A 69 -4.63 2.58 0.53
N PHE A 70 -5.17 3.43 -0.34
CA PHE A 70 -4.37 4.36 -1.14
C PHE A 70 -3.53 5.30 -0.27
N VAL A 71 -4.13 5.92 0.76
CA VAL A 71 -3.41 6.79 1.71
C VAL A 71 -2.32 6.02 2.47
N THR A 72 -2.54 4.74 2.76
CA THR A 72 -1.53 3.87 3.39
C THR A 72 -0.29 3.76 2.49
N HIS A 73 -0.47 3.47 1.19
CA HIS A 73 0.64 3.41 0.23
C HIS A 73 1.36 4.75 0.08
N ILE A 74 0.64 5.87 0.03
CA ILE A 74 1.25 7.21 0.00
C ILE A 74 2.09 7.44 1.26
N SER A 75 1.60 7.03 2.42
CA SER A 75 2.33 7.17 3.69
C SER A 75 3.64 6.37 3.68
N GLU A 76 3.66 5.19 3.07
CA GLU A 76 4.86 4.34 2.97
C GLU A 76 5.90 4.95 2.03
N ILE A 77 5.46 5.53 0.91
CA ILE A 77 6.32 6.31 0.01
C ILE A 77 6.94 7.50 0.76
N LEU A 78 6.14 8.19 1.59
CA LEU A 78 6.64 9.29 2.41
C LEU A 78 7.63 8.81 3.47
N ILE A 79 7.39 7.67 4.12
CA ILE A 79 8.33 7.08 5.10
C ILE A 79 9.68 6.78 4.43
N TRP A 80 9.68 6.17 3.25
CA TRP A 80 10.90 5.96 2.47
C TRP A 80 11.59 7.28 2.09
N GLY A 81 10.83 8.24 1.55
CA GLY A 81 11.37 9.53 1.12
C GLY A 81 11.98 10.34 2.27
N ILE A 82 11.32 10.36 3.42
CA ILE A 82 11.83 10.99 4.65
C ILE A 82 13.09 10.28 5.13
N SER A 83 13.12 8.94 5.08
CA SER A 83 14.29 8.16 5.50
C SER A 83 15.52 8.43 4.63
N ILE A 84 15.36 8.45 3.30
CA ILE A 84 16.43 8.79 2.35
C ILE A 84 16.95 10.21 2.59
N TYR A 85 16.05 11.16 2.82
CA TYR A 85 16.42 12.55 3.09
C TYR A 85 17.13 12.69 4.44
N ALA A 86 16.66 12.02 5.49
CA ALA A 86 17.26 12.04 6.83
C ALA A 86 18.68 11.45 6.83
N LEU A 87 18.92 10.42 6.01
CA LEU A 87 20.23 9.82 5.76
C LEU A 87 21.14 10.69 4.87
N LYS A 88 20.64 11.84 4.39
CA LYS A 88 21.33 12.78 3.48
C LYS A 88 21.82 12.12 2.19
N LEU A 89 21.08 11.13 1.69
CA LEU A 89 21.45 10.42 0.47
C LEU A 89 21.10 11.21 -0.79
N LEU A 90 20.12 12.11 -0.70
CA LEU A 90 19.69 12.99 -1.79
C LEU A 90 19.55 14.44 -1.30
N PRO A 91 19.71 15.44 -2.19
CA PRO A 91 19.87 16.84 -1.79
C PRO A 91 18.58 17.51 -1.30
N SER A 92 17.39 16.97 -1.61
CA SER A 92 16.12 17.54 -1.16
C SER A 92 15.09 16.47 -0.78
N LEU A 93 14.16 16.83 0.11
CA LEU A 93 13.05 15.97 0.50
C LEU A 93 12.15 15.65 -0.70
N GLY A 94 11.86 16.64 -1.55
CA GLY A 94 11.05 16.44 -2.76
C GLY A 94 11.64 15.40 -3.70
N GLN A 95 12.96 15.46 -3.96
CA GLN A 95 13.64 14.46 -4.78
C GLN A 95 13.67 13.08 -4.11
N SER A 96 13.80 13.03 -2.78
CA SER A 96 13.79 11.77 -2.02
C SER A 96 12.43 11.08 -2.07
N ILE A 97 11.33 11.84 -1.93
CA ILE A 97 9.97 11.33 -2.08
C ILE A 97 9.70 10.91 -3.53
N LEU A 98 10.13 11.70 -4.52
CA LEU A 98 9.95 11.36 -5.93
C LEU A 98 10.69 10.09 -6.32
N PHE A 99 11.95 9.94 -5.89
CA PHE A 99 12.73 8.73 -6.05
C PHE A 99 12.03 7.53 -5.37
N SER A 100 11.66 7.67 -4.10
CA SER A 100 10.97 6.62 -3.34
C SER A 100 9.67 6.20 -4.02
N GLY A 101 8.86 7.14 -4.49
CA GLY A 101 7.62 6.86 -5.19
C GLY A 101 7.84 6.14 -6.51
N SER A 102 8.79 6.63 -7.31
CA SER A 102 9.16 6.01 -8.60
C SER A 102 9.60 4.55 -8.41
N THR A 103 10.40 4.29 -7.39
CA THR A 103 10.94 2.97 -7.10
C THR A 103 9.93 2.05 -6.41
N TYR A 104 9.21 2.53 -5.40
CA TYR A 104 8.21 1.77 -4.63
C TYR A 104 7.08 1.27 -5.52
N THR A 105 6.65 2.09 -6.47
CA THR A 105 5.61 1.71 -7.46
C THR A 105 6.16 0.90 -8.63
N ALA A 106 7.47 0.63 -8.66
CA ALA A 106 8.19 0.02 -9.76
C ALA A 106 8.02 0.75 -11.12
N MET A 107 7.63 2.04 -11.11
CA MET A 107 7.55 2.84 -12.34
C MET A 107 8.93 3.15 -12.93
N GLY A 108 9.93 3.38 -12.06
CA GLY A 108 11.33 3.49 -12.49
C GLY A 108 11.66 4.66 -13.43
N PHE A 109 10.83 5.72 -13.47
CA PHE A 109 11.10 6.90 -14.30
C PHE A 109 12.21 7.80 -13.73
N MET A 110 12.58 7.63 -12.46
CA MET A 110 13.77 8.24 -11.88
C MET A 110 14.96 7.31 -12.07
N GLU A 111 16.06 7.85 -12.59
CA GLU A 111 17.33 7.12 -12.64
C GLU A 111 17.84 6.82 -11.22
N ASP A 112 18.67 5.79 -11.09
CA ASP A 112 19.36 5.49 -9.84
C ASP A 112 20.41 6.56 -9.56
N ILE A 113 20.03 7.50 -8.70
CA ILE A 113 20.82 8.66 -8.27
C ILE A 113 21.41 8.48 -6.87
N LEU A 114 21.28 7.29 -6.27
CA LEU A 114 21.84 7.02 -4.95
C LEU A 114 23.38 6.92 -5.01
N PRO A 115 24.09 7.36 -3.96
CA PRO A 115 25.53 7.23 -3.88
C PRO A 115 25.98 5.76 -3.86
N VAL A 116 27.23 5.52 -4.25
CA VAL A 116 27.87 4.20 -4.12
C VAL A 116 27.80 3.74 -2.65
N GLY A 117 27.50 2.46 -2.43
CA GLY A 117 27.23 1.92 -1.09
C GLY A 117 25.75 1.89 -0.69
N TRP A 118 24.87 2.54 -1.48
CA TRP A 118 23.44 2.70 -1.17
C TRP A 118 22.49 2.23 -2.28
N LYS A 119 23.02 1.78 -3.42
CA LYS A 119 22.20 1.50 -4.61
C LYS A 119 21.17 0.39 -4.37
N MET A 120 21.52 -0.61 -3.56
CA MET A 120 20.58 -1.67 -3.17
C MET A 120 19.33 -1.18 -2.42
N LEU A 121 19.32 0.04 -1.86
CA LEU A 121 18.07 0.61 -1.32
C LEU A 121 16.99 0.74 -2.39
N ALA A 122 17.35 1.07 -3.64
CA ALA A 122 16.38 1.15 -4.72
C ALA A 122 15.64 -0.18 -4.88
N VAL A 123 16.38 -1.29 -4.92
CA VAL A 123 15.81 -2.63 -5.05
C VAL A 123 14.92 -2.97 -3.84
N ILE A 124 15.38 -2.67 -2.62
CA ILE A 124 14.62 -2.92 -1.38
C ILE A 124 13.30 -2.12 -1.34
N ILE A 125 13.33 -0.85 -1.77
CA ILE A 125 12.13 0.00 -1.86
C ILE A 125 11.12 -0.59 -2.85
N ALA A 126 11.59 -1.05 -4.02
CA ALA A 126 10.72 -1.69 -5.01
C ALA A 126 10.10 -2.99 -4.48
N PHE A 127 10.89 -3.84 -3.81
CA PHE A 127 10.37 -5.05 -3.15
C PHE A 127 9.34 -4.73 -2.07
N SER A 128 9.59 -3.71 -1.25
CA SER A 128 8.65 -3.23 -0.24
C SER A 128 7.30 -2.86 -0.87
N GLY A 129 7.30 -2.12 -1.97
CA GLY A 129 6.07 -1.70 -2.63
C GLY A 129 5.35 -2.85 -3.33
N MET A 130 6.07 -3.71 -4.05
CA MET A 130 5.47 -4.90 -4.68
C MET A 130 4.79 -5.81 -3.66
N PHE A 131 5.42 -6.04 -2.50
CA PHE A 131 4.83 -6.87 -1.45
C PHE A 131 3.58 -6.21 -0.84
N ALA A 132 3.66 -4.91 -0.53
CA ALA A 132 2.52 -4.15 -0.03
C ALA A 132 1.34 -4.15 -1.03
N PHE A 133 1.58 -3.91 -2.32
CA PHE A 133 0.53 -3.97 -3.34
C PHE A 133 -0.08 -5.35 -3.48
N ALA A 134 0.73 -6.42 -3.46
CA ALA A 134 0.24 -7.79 -3.52
C ALA A 134 -0.66 -8.12 -2.31
N TRP A 135 -0.25 -7.71 -1.10
CA TRP A 135 -1.04 -7.90 0.10
C TRP A 135 -2.35 -7.10 0.05
N THR A 136 -2.29 -5.81 -0.28
CA THR A 136 -3.48 -4.96 -0.50
C THR A 136 -4.44 -5.59 -1.50
N ALA A 137 -3.95 -6.07 -2.64
CA ALA A 137 -4.77 -6.69 -3.68
C ALA A 137 -5.50 -7.94 -3.15
N SER A 138 -4.82 -8.83 -2.41
CA SER A 138 -5.43 -10.02 -1.81
C SER A 138 -6.60 -9.67 -0.87
N VAL A 139 -6.47 -8.58 -0.10
CA VAL A 139 -7.49 -8.12 0.84
C VAL A 139 -8.63 -7.42 0.11
N MET A 140 -8.33 -6.65 -0.93
CA MET A 140 -9.34 -6.04 -1.78
C MET A 140 -10.22 -7.09 -2.47
N ILE A 141 -9.68 -8.24 -2.85
CA ILE A 141 -10.47 -9.37 -3.39
C ILE A 141 -11.49 -9.83 -2.33
N SER A 142 -11.06 -10.02 -1.09
CA SER A 142 -11.97 -10.38 0.01
C SER A 142 -13.05 -9.31 0.25
N MET A 143 -12.69 -8.03 0.21
CA MET A 143 -13.63 -6.93 0.37
C MET A 143 -14.65 -6.87 -0.77
N THR A 144 -14.21 -7.17 -1.99
CA THR A 144 -15.04 -7.14 -3.20
C THR A 144 -16.24 -8.09 -3.10
N LYS A 145 -16.14 -9.18 -2.31
CA LYS A 145 -17.25 -10.11 -2.07
C LYS A 145 -18.49 -9.38 -1.54
N ASN A 146 -18.37 -8.67 -0.42
CA ASN A 146 -19.49 -7.97 0.22
C ASN A 146 -20.00 -6.82 -0.67
N TYR A 147 -19.09 -6.12 -1.35
CA TYR A 147 -19.44 -5.07 -2.31
C TYR A 147 -20.31 -5.61 -3.46
N ARG A 148 -19.89 -6.70 -4.12
CA ARG A 148 -20.64 -7.32 -5.21
C ARG A 148 -21.99 -7.82 -4.76
N GLN A 149 -22.06 -8.45 -3.58
CA GLN A 149 -23.32 -8.90 -3.02
C GLN A 149 -24.31 -7.74 -2.83
N ALA A 150 -23.87 -6.65 -2.18
CA ALA A 150 -24.69 -5.45 -1.99
C ALA A 150 -25.11 -4.82 -3.32
N TYR A 151 -24.19 -4.71 -4.28
CA TYR A 151 -24.47 -4.14 -5.59
C TYR A 151 -25.52 -4.94 -6.35
N THR A 152 -25.41 -6.27 -6.36
CA THR A 152 -26.40 -7.16 -7.00
C THR A 152 -27.76 -7.04 -6.33
N LYS A 153 -27.83 -7.09 -4.98
CA LYS A 153 -29.10 -6.95 -4.26
C LYS A 153 -29.76 -5.58 -4.50
N LEU A 154 -28.95 -4.51 -4.57
CA LEU A 154 -29.45 -3.18 -4.94
C LEU A 154 -29.99 -3.15 -6.38
N HIS A 155 -29.31 -3.81 -7.32
CA HIS A 155 -29.76 -3.89 -8.69
C HIS A 155 -31.06 -4.71 -8.84
N MET A 156 -31.16 -5.87 -8.17
CA MET A 156 -32.39 -6.66 -8.11
C MET A 156 -33.56 -5.86 -7.54
N LYS A 157 -33.32 -5.04 -6.50
CA LYS A 157 -34.34 -4.14 -5.94
C LYS A 157 -34.82 -3.11 -6.98
N LYS A 158 -33.91 -2.54 -7.79
CA LYS A 158 -34.27 -1.60 -8.87
C LYS A 158 -35.08 -2.26 -9.99
N LEU A 159 -34.92 -3.56 -10.18
CA LEU A 159 -35.69 -4.37 -11.13
C LEU A 159 -37.02 -4.89 -10.57
N ASN A 160 -37.43 -4.45 -9.38
CA ASN A 160 -38.65 -4.91 -8.69
C ASN A 160 -38.73 -6.44 -8.47
N ILE A 161 -37.57 -7.10 -8.31
CA ILE A 161 -37.54 -8.52 -7.95
C ILE A 161 -38.08 -8.72 -6.53
N ALA A 162 -38.84 -9.80 -6.31
CA ALA A 162 -39.43 -10.12 -5.01
C ALA A 162 -38.36 -10.23 -3.90
N SER A 163 -38.67 -9.68 -2.71
CA SER A 163 -37.73 -9.63 -1.59
C SER A 163 -37.26 -11.01 -1.15
N GLU A 164 -38.12 -12.03 -1.20
CA GLU A 164 -37.77 -13.42 -0.88
C GLU A 164 -36.66 -13.96 -1.81
N VAL A 165 -36.69 -13.59 -3.09
CA VAL A 165 -35.66 -13.99 -4.07
C VAL A 165 -34.36 -13.24 -3.83
N ILE A 166 -34.44 -11.95 -3.48
CA ILE A 166 -33.27 -11.12 -3.14
C ILE A 166 -32.58 -11.64 -1.86
N ASP A 167 -33.36 -12.03 -0.86
CA ASP A 167 -32.86 -12.48 0.43
C ASP A 167 -32.15 -13.85 0.32
N ARG A 168 -32.51 -14.67 -0.66
CA ARG A 168 -31.84 -15.95 -1.00
C ARG A 168 -30.52 -15.80 -1.78
N PHE A 169 -30.18 -14.59 -2.22
CA PHE A 169 -28.93 -14.34 -2.96
C PHE A 169 -27.74 -14.18 -1.99
N GLU A 170 -26.75 -15.06 -2.10
CA GLU A 170 -25.51 -15.03 -1.32
C GLU A 170 -24.35 -14.38 -2.09
#